data_AF-A0A6G4AQ44-F1
#
_entry.id   AF-A0A6G4AQ44-F1
#
_cell.length_a   1.000
_cell.length_b   1.000
_cell.length_c   1.000
_cell.angle_alpha   90.00
_cell.angle_beta   90.00
_cell.angle_gamma   90.00
#
_symmetry.space_group_name_H-M   'P 1'
#
loop_
_entity.id
_entity.type
_entity.pdbx_description
1 polymer ?
#
loop_
_entity_poly.entity_id
_entity_poly.type
_entity_poly.pdbx_seq_one_letter_code
_entity_poly.pdbx_strand_id
1 'polypeptide(L)'
;MSSPAPSPHARRTGRRHAQLIGLLAALKVRSRLTYAQLAARTAELEDTDVVPLTTLKRALDPRTVPKEHVVTAFVRACGATIEEEGDVLKVWRAARAEDRGILATLRAPSVSATRTRADFRAALVAAYERAGAPPLRVLQDRAGTDEVDGDVLLPLTTAWRITRREGQGPVNWTQCEAFLRGCGIHPRRMGPWLDAWKRTRTLPRAKLGPTAADVRRTTRVRPVIITSDDAARLAEGIRPVVEAIAADRARYDLTKLAAGVQAFADALAIMVRSASREAHRNGTTPPDWIAATNLITHGIDPARSEAVVTPHATDALGIDLITRTPDGRATALQVKSHRQRPGLPPALSGARAPDPSPPATVA
;
A
#
# COMPACT_ATOMS: atom_id res chain seq x y z
N MET A 1 22.77 -31.19 -28.81
CA MET A 1 22.33 -29.79 -28.67
C MET A 1 21.23 -29.76 -27.61
N SER A 2 21.60 -29.49 -26.36
CA SER A 2 20.66 -29.48 -25.23
C SER A 2 19.87 -28.18 -25.24
N SER A 3 18.55 -28.30 -25.41
CA SER A 3 17.62 -27.17 -25.33
C SER A 3 17.71 -26.54 -23.94
N PRO A 4 17.89 -25.22 -23.81
CA PRO A 4 18.03 -24.58 -22.50
C PRO A 4 16.72 -24.73 -21.71
N ALA A 5 16.83 -25.20 -20.47
CA ALA A 5 15.70 -25.35 -19.57
C ALA A 5 15.01 -23.99 -19.35
N PRO A 6 13.66 -23.91 -19.38
CA PRO A 6 12.95 -22.67 -19.20
C PRO A 6 13.21 -22.10 -17.80
N SER A 7 13.63 -20.83 -17.73
CA SER A 7 13.96 -20.15 -16.48
C SER A 7 12.84 -20.25 -15.44
N PRO A 8 13.13 -20.61 -14.18
CA PRO A 8 12.15 -20.89 -13.12
C PRO A 8 11.33 -19.66 -12.62
N HIS A 9 11.47 -18.50 -13.28
CA HIS A 9 10.84 -17.24 -12.89
C HIS A 9 9.91 -16.63 -13.94
N ALA A 10 9.71 -17.31 -15.08
CA ALA A 10 8.64 -16.93 -15.99
C ALA A 10 7.30 -17.30 -15.33
N ARG A 11 6.73 -16.36 -14.55
CA ARG A 11 5.35 -16.48 -14.06
C ARG A 11 4.47 -16.73 -15.28
N ARG A 12 3.97 -17.97 -15.40
CA ARG A 12 3.03 -18.31 -16.46
C ARG A 12 1.84 -17.38 -16.34
N THR A 13 1.50 -16.70 -17.44
CA THR A 13 0.31 -15.87 -17.55
C THR A 13 -0.90 -16.72 -17.14
N GLY A 14 -1.62 -16.28 -16.11
CA GLY A 14 -2.81 -16.98 -15.62
C GLY A 14 -3.86 -17.11 -16.72
N ARG A 15 -4.73 -18.13 -16.62
CA ARG A 15 -5.72 -18.43 -17.67
C ARG A 15 -6.66 -17.24 -17.90
N ARG A 16 -7.07 -16.55 -16.83
CA ARG A 16 -7.94 -15.37 -16.93
C ARG A 16 -7.21 -14.16 -17.49
N HIS A 17 -5.91 -14.02 -17.22
CA HIS A 17 -5.12 -12.95 -17.79
C HIS A 17 -4.94 -13.14 -19.31
N ALA A 18 -4.67 -14.36 -19.77
CA ALA A 18 -4.64 -14.66 -21.20
C ALA A 18 -5.99 -14.39 -21.88
N GLN A 19 -7.10 -14.73 -21.22
CA GLN A 19 -8.45 -14.40 -21.69
C GLN A 19 -8.66 -12.89 -21.83
N LEU A 20 -8.23 -12.09 -20.84
CA LEU A 20 -8.31 -10.63 -20.89
C LEU A 20 -7.53 -10.07 -22.09
N ILE A 21 -6.28 -10.51 -22.28
CA ILE A 21 -5.43 -10.06 -23.38
C ILE A 21 -6.09 -10.39 -24.73
N GLY A 22 -6.67 -11.58 -24.87
CA GLY A 22 -7.40 -11.97 -26.07
C GLY A 22 -8.57 -11.04 -26.38
N LEU A 23 -9.36 -10.67 -25.37
CA LEU A 23 -10.48 -9.71 -25.53
C LEU A 23 -9.99 -8.31 -25.93
N LEU A 24 -8.98 -7.78 -25.24
CA LEU A 24 -8.42 -6.46 -25.56
C LEU A 24 -7.79 -6.43 -26.95
N ALA A 25 -7.10 -7.49 -27.35
CA ALA A 25 -6.53 -7.62 -28.70
C ALA A 25 -7.64 -7.68 -29.78
N ALA A 26 -8.73 -8.42 -29.53
CA ALA A 26 -9.87 -8.48 -30.44
C ALA A 26 -10.54 -7.12 -30.63
N LEU A 27 -10.78 -6.39 -29.53
CA LEU A 27 -11.30 -5.02 -29.57
C LEU A 27 -10.38 -4.08 -30.35
N LYS A 28 -9.06 -4.22 -30.15
CA LYS A 28 -8.05 -3.42 -30.83
C LYS A 28 -7.97 -3.66 -32.33
N VAL A 29 -8.20 -4.90 -32.78
CA VAL A 29 -8.28 -5.25 -34.20
C VAL A 29 -9.58 -4.72 -34.80
N ARG A 30 -10.71 -4.92 -34.11
CA ARG A 30 -12.04 -4.49 -34.56
C ARG A 30 -12.13 -2.97 -34.73
N SER A 31 -11.50 -2.19 -33.85
CA SER A 31 -11.53 -0.73 -33.93
C SER A 31 -10.73 -0.14 -35.09
N ARG A 32 -9.77 -0.90 -35.66
CA ARG A 32 -8.85 -0.46 -36.74
C ARG A 32 -8.04 0.80 -36.43
N LEU A 33 -8.01 1.25 -35.18
CA LEU A 33 -7.26 2.44 -34.76
C LEU A 33 -5.79 2.10 -34.53
N THR A 34 -4.88 3.02 -34.80
CA THR A 34 -3.49 2.92 -34.30
C THR A 34 -3.44 3.20 -32.79
N TYR A 35 -2.33 2.85 -32.13
CA TYR A 35 -2.16 3.19 -30.70
C TYR A 35 -2.10 4.70 -30.45
N ALA A 36 -1.62 5.49 -31.42
CA ALA A 36 -1.64 6.95 -31.33
C ALA A 36 -3.07 7.50 -31.37
N GLN A 37 -3.89 6.99 -32.29
CA GLN A 37 -5.31 7.33 -32.36
C GLN A 37 -6.09 6.89 -31.12
N LEU A 38 -5.78 5.72 -30.56
CA LEU A 38 -6.38 5.30 -29.28
C LEU A 38 -6.01 6.24 -28.14
N ALA A 39 -4.74 6.64 -28.02
CA ALA A 39 -4.31 7.57 -26.99
C ALA A 39 -4.99 8.94 -27.14
N ALA A 40 -5.14 9.44 -28.37
CA ALA A 40 -5.89 10.67 -28.66
C ALA A 40 -7.35 10.52 -28.24
N ARG A 41 -8.03 9.43 -28.63
CA ARG A 41 -9.41 9.16 -28.20
C ARG A 41 -9.57 9.04 -26.69
N THR A 42 -8.62 8.43 -25.98
CA THR A 42 -8.69 8.39 -24.51
C THR A 42 -8.60 9.77 -23.88
N ALA A 43 -7.93 10.73 -24.52
CA ALA A 43 -7.86 12.11 -24.04
C ALA A 43 -9.15 12.91 -24.33
N GLU A 44 -9.98 12.46 -25.27
CA GLU A 44 -11.27 13.05 -25.61
C GLU A 44 -12.42 12.54 -24.72
N LEU A 45 -12.19 11.50 -23.91
CA LEU A 45 -13.21 10.96 -23.00
C LEU A 45 -13.33 11.82 -21.73
N GLU A 46 -14.52 12.35 -21.49
CA GLU A 46 -14.78 13.25 -20.34
C GLU A 46 -14.67 12.55 -18.98
N ASP A 47 -15.00 11.25 -18.91
CA ASP A 47 -15.06 10.48 -17.66
C ASP A 47 -13.88 9.53 -17.44
N THR A 48 -12.71 9.77 -18.05
CA THR A 48 -11.58 8.84 -17.94
C THR A 48 -10.23 9.53 -17.90
N ASP A 49 -9.35 9.04 -17.01
CA ASP A 49 -7.96 9.51 -16.93
C ASP A 49 -7.25 9.34 -18.29
N VAL A 50 -6.50 10.37 -18.69
CA VAL A 50 -5.69 10.33 -19.91
C VAL A 50 -4.65 9.21 -19.82
N VAL A 51 -4.72 8.24 -20.73
CA VAL A 51 -3.80 7.10 -20.76
C VAL A 51 -2.78 7.26 -21.90
N PRO A 52 -1.47 7.32 -21.61
CA PRO A 52 -0.47 7.48 -22.64
C PRO A 52 -0.33 6.23 -23.52
N LEU A 53 0.09 6.43 -24.77
CA LEU A 53 0.29 5.39 -25.79
C LEU A 53 1.08 4.18 -25.29
N THR A 54 2.17 4.42 -24.55
CA THR A 54 3.04 3.35 -24.03
C THR A 54 2.32 2.47 -23.01
N THR A 55 1.43 3.03 -22.20
CA THR A 55 0.59 2.29 -21.25
C THR A 55 -0.45 1.46 -21.98
N LEU A 56 -1.08 2.00 -23.04
CA LEU A 56 -2.01 1.25 -23.88
C LEU A 56 -1.33 0.05 -24.58
N LYS A 57 -0.09 0.21 -25.04
CA LYS A 57 0.70 -0.91 -25.57
C LYS A 57 0.97 -1.98 -24.51
N ARG A 58 1.35 -1.56 -23.30
CA ARG A 58 1.61 -2.46 -22.16
C ARG A 58 0.37 -3.17 -21.65
N ALA A 59 -0.84 -2.67 -21.93
CA ALA A 59 -2.08 -3.33 -21.53
C ALA A 59 -2.26 -4.73 -22.15
N LEU A 60 -1.57 -5.02 -23.26
CA LEU A 60 -1.55 -6.34 -23.90
C LEU A 60 -0.32 -7.19 -23.52
N ASP A 61 0.53 -6.72 -22.61
CA ASP A 61 1.72 -7.46 -22.19
C ASP A 61 1.32 -8.67 -21.30
N PRO A 62 1.70 -9.91 -21.66
CA PRO A 62 1.38 -11.11 -20.88
C PRO A 62 1.99 -11.14 -19.47
N ARG A 63 2.96 -10.27 -19.16
CA ARG A 63 3.71 -10.25 -17.91
C ARG A 63 2.99 -9.55 -16.76
N THR A 64 2.09 -8.61 -17.05
CA THR A 64 1.46 -7.79 -16.01
C THR A 64 0.00 -7.51 -16.31
N VAL A 65 -0.88 -7.76 -15.34
CA VAL A 65 -2.30 -7.38 -15.47
C VAL A 65 -2.43 -5.85 -15.46
N PRO A 66 -3.07 -5.23 -16.47
CA PRO A 66 -3.26 -3.79 -16.50
C PRO A 66 -4.13 -3.29 -15.34
N LYS A 67 -4.03 -1.99 -15.01
CA LYS A 67 -4.90 -1.35 -14.02
C LYS A 67 -6.33 -1.20 -14.57
N GLU A 68 -7.32 -1.10 -13.68
CA GLU A 68 -8.74 -0.99 -14.08
C GLU A 68 -9.01 0.19 -15.01
N HIS A 69 -8.58 1.41 -14.64
CA HIS A 69 -8.80 2.61 -15.47
C HIS A 69 -8.16 2.48 -16.87
N VAL A 70 -7.01 1.79 -16.99
CA VAL A 70 -6.36 1.54 -18.28
C VAL A 70 -7.22 0.63 -19.14
N VAL A 71 -7.82 -0.41 -18.55
CA VAL A 71 -8.73 -1.31 -19.27
C VAL A 71 -9.98 -0.57 -19.71
N THR A 72 -10.62 0.20 -18.81
CA THR A 72 -11.78 1.02 -19.13
C THR A 72 -11.48 2.00 -20.27
N ALA A 73 -10.39 2.79 -20.17
CA ALA A 73 -9.99 3.72 -21.21
C ALA A 73 -9.75 3.04 -22.56
N PHE A 74 -9.03 1.90 -22.54
CA PHE A 74 -8.74 1.14 -23.75
C PHE A 74 -10.01 0.65 -24.44
N VAL A 75 -10.93 0.07 -23.66
CA VAL A 75 -12.19 -0.52 -24.17
C VAL A 75 -13.10 0.57 -24.73
N ARG A 76 -13.25 1.70 -24.02
CA ARG A 76 -14.04 2.84 -24.47
C ARG A 76 -13.46 3.51 -25.72
N ALA A 77 -12.14 3.73 -25.78
CA ALA A 77 -11.49 4.30 -26.95
C ALA A 77 -11.60 3.41 -28.20
N CYS A 78 -11.70 2.08 -28.01
CA CYS A 78 -12.03 1.12 -29.06
C CYS A 78 -13.50 1.18 -29.53
N GLY A 79 -14.36 1.97 -28.89
CA GLY A 79 -15.78 2.10 -29.24
C GLY A 79 -16.64 0.92 -28.78
N ALA A 80 -16.24 0.21 -27.72
CA ALA A 80 -17.05 -0.85 -27.15
C ALA A 80 -18.32 -0.29 -26.47
N THR A 81 -19.38 -1.09 -26.43
CA THR A 81 -20.60 -0.72 -25.71
C THR A 81 -20.41 -0.82 -24.19
N ILE A 82 -21.33 -0.22 -23.42
CA ILE A 82 -21.31 -0.32 -21.94
C ILE A 82 -21.39 -1.78 -21.47
N GLU A 83 -22.15 -2.61 -22.18
CA GLU A 83 -22.27 -4.05 -21.89
C GLU A 83 -20.95 -4.79 -22.13
N GLU A 84 -20.30 -4.54 -23.28
CA GLU A 84 -18.99 -5.10 -23.59
C GLU A 84 -17.92 -4.64 -22.59
N GLU A 85 -17.94 -3.38 -22.16
CA GLU A 85 -17.07 -2.88 -21.09
C GLU A 85 -17.30 -3.65 -19.78
N GLY A 86 -18.56 -3.86 -19.38
CA GLY A 86 -18.91 -4.64 -18.20
C GLY A 86 -18.38 -6.08 -18.24
N ASP A 87 -18.48 -6.74 -19.40
CA ASP A 87 -17.98 -8.09 -19.62
C ASP A 87 -16.45 -8.16 -19.59
N VAL A 88 -15.76 -7.21 -20.22
CA VAL A 88 -14.30 -7.12 -20.16
C VAL A 88 -13.83 -6.86 -18.72
N LEU A 89 -14.48 -5.95 -17.99
CA LEU A 89 -14.15 -5.66 -16.59
C LEU A 89 -14.40 -6.87 -15.68
N LYS A 90 -15.42 -7.69 -15.96
CA LYS A 90 -15.64 -8.96 -15.24
C LYS A 90 -14.47 -9.93 -15.44
N VAL A 91 -13.95 -10.05 -16.66
CA VAL A 91 -12.75 -10.87 -16.95
C VAL A 91 -11.51 -10.26 -16.30
N TRP A 92 -11.37 -8.93 -16.33
CA TRP A 92 -10.27 -8.22 -15.67
C TRP A 92 -10.24 -8.47 -14.16
N ARG A 93 -11.39 -8.38 -13.47
CA ARG A 93 -11.47 -8.67 -12.02
C ARG A 93 -11.01 -10.09 -11.70
N ALA A 94 -11.42 -11.06 -12.53
CA ALA A 94 -10.99 -12.45 -12.39
C ALA A 94 -9.48 -12.63 -12.63
N ALA A 95 -8.92 -11.98 -13.67
CA ALA A 95 -7.49 -11.97 -13.95
C ALA A 95 -6.69 -11.34 -12.81
N ARG A 96 -7.18 -10.24 -12.24
CA ARG A 96 -6.52 -9.53 -11.15
C ARG A 96 -6.55 -10.32 -9.85
N ALA A 97 -7.65 -11.00 -9.55
CA ALA A 97 -7.76 -11.90 -8.41
C ALA A 97 -6.81 -13.10 -8.53
N GLU A 98 -6.67 -13.67 -9.74
CA GLU A 98 -5.73 -14.77 -10.03
C GLU A 98 -4.27 -14.30 -9.86
N ASP A 99 -3.91 -13.16 -10.45
CA ASP A 99 -2.56 -12.58 -10.37
C ASP A 99 -2.12 -12.26 -8.92
N ARG A 100 -3.05 -11.79 -8.09
CA ARG A 100 -2.77 -11.55 -6.67
C ARG A 100 -2.62 -12.84 -5.86
N GLY A 101 -3.31 -13.92 -6.25
CA GLY A 101 -3.25 -15.22 -5.57
C GLY A 101 -3.80 -15.24 -4.12
N ILE A 102 -4.23 -14.10 -3.58
CA ILE A 102 -4.68 -13.96 -2.19
C ILE A 102 -5.94 -14.79 -1.95
N LEU A 103 -6.89 -14.79 -2.89
CA LEU A 103 -8.18 -15.46 -2.74
C LEU A 103 -8.06 -16.95 -2.36
N ALA A 104 -7.08 -17.66 -2.92
CA ALA A 104 -6.81 -19.06 -2.59
C ALA A 104 -6.35 -19.24 -1.13
N THR A 105 -5.59 -18.30 -0.60
CA THR A 105 -5.08 -18.34 0.78
C THR A 105 -6.14 -17.98 1.81
N LEU A 106 -7.15 -17.19 1.44
CA LEU A 106 -8.17 -16.69 2.37
C LEU A 106 -9.08 -17.77 2.94
N ARG A 107 -9.22 -18.92 2.26
CA ARG A 107 -10.14 -20.03 2.59
C ARG A 107 -11.53 -19.57 3.03
N ALA A 108 -12.05 -18.54 2.36
CA ALA A 108 -13.31 -17.92 2.76
C ALA A 108 -14.49 -18.86 2.44
N PRO A 109 -15.36 -19.16 3.42
CA PRO A 109 -16.54 -19.97 3.17
C PRO A 109 -17.53 -19.22 2.27
N SER A 110 -18.53 -19.93 1.76
CA SER A 110 -19.66 -19.28 1.11
C SER A 110 -20.41 -18.40 2.13
N VAL A 111 -21.03 -17.32 1.66
CA VAL A 111 -21.76 -16.38 2.52
C VAL A 111 -22.87 -17.10 3.30
N SER A 112 -23.56 -18.04 2.65
CA SER A 112 -24.59 -18.87 3.29
C SER A 112 -24.02 -19.81 4.37
N ALA A 113 -22.80 -20.32 4.19
CA ALA A 113 -22.12 -21.19 5.16
C ALA A 113 -21.37 -20.42 6.27
N THR A 114 -21.42 -19.10 6.26
CA THR A 114 -20.74 -18.27 7.27
C THR A 114 -21.40 -18.42 8.64
N ARG A 115 -20.64 -18.91 9.64
CA ARG A 115 -21.13 -19.15 11.01
C ARG A 115 -20.45 -18.27 12.05
N THR A 116 -19.18 -17.93 11.87
CA THR A 116 -18.41 -17.12 12.82
C THR A 116 -18.12 -15.72 12.29
N ARG A 117 -17.76 -14.79 13.19
CA ARG A 117 -17.32 -13.45 12.78
C ARG A 117 -16.03 -13.49 11.95
N ALA A 118 -15.16 -14.47 12.21
CA ALA A 118 -13.95 -14.68 11.44
C ALA A 118 -14.28 -15.10 10.00
N ASP A 119 -15.23 -16.03 9.83
CA ASP A 119 -15.75 -16.46 8.53
C ASP A 119 -16.34 -15.30 7.74
N PHE A 120 -17.15 -14.46 8.40
CA PHE A 120 -17.78 -13.32 7.73
C PHE A 120 -16.75 -12.31 7.23
N ARG A 121 -15.73 -12.02 8.04
CA ARG A 121 -14.61 -11.16 7.60
C ARG A 121 -13.84 -11.81 6.46
N ALA A 122 -13.60 -13.12 6.51
CA ALA A 122 -12.95 -13.83 5.42
C ALA A 122 -13.77 -13.71 4.12
N ALA A 123 -15.09 -13.83 4.21
CA ALA A 123 -16.02 -13.64 3.10
C ALA A 123 -15.98 -12.21 2.54
N LEU A 124 -15.96 -11.17 3.40
CA LEU A 124 -15.83 -9.78 2.97
C LEU A 124 -14.53 -9.53 2.20
N VAL A 125 -13.39 -9.99 2.72
CA VAL A 125 -12.10 -9.84 2.01
C VAL A 125 -12.10 -10.63 0.71
N ALA A 126 -12.73 -11.81 0.67
CA ALA A 126 -12.89 -12.56 -0.56
C ALA A 126 -13.79 -11.84 -1.58
N ALA A 127 -14.82 -11.10 -1.16
CA ALA A 127 -15.60 -10.25 -2.05
C ALA A 127 -14.74 -9.12 -2.63
N TYR A 128 -13.95 -8.45 -1.79
CA TYR A 128 -13.02 -7.40 -2.23
C TYR A 128 -11.97 -7.91 -3.23
N GLU A 129 -11.35 -9.07 -2.97
CA GLU A 129 -10.39 -9.68 -3.90
C GLU A 129 -11.06 -10.11 -5.21
N ARG A 130 -12.28 -10.68 -5.15
CA ARG A 130 -13.07 -11.01 -6.36
C ARG A 130 -13.48 -9.77 -7.16
N ALA A 131 -13.60 -8.61 -6.52
CA ALA A 131 -13.84 -7.33 -7.17
C ALA A 131 -12.59 -6.77 -7.88
N GLY A 132 -11.48 -7.51 -7.89
CA GLY A 132 -10.19 -7.08 -8.45
C GLY A 132 -9.32 -6.30 -7.47
N ALA A 133 -9.69 -6.29 -6.18
CA ALA A 133 -9.03 -5.52 -5.13
C ALA A 133 -8.80 -4.04 -5.55
N PRO A 134 -9.88 -3.29 -5.86
CA PRO A 134 -9.75 -1.90 -6.30
C PRO A 134 -9.07 -1.04 -5.23
N PRO A 135 -8.40 0.06 -5.61
CA PRO A 135 -7.88 1.03 -4.64
C PRO A 135 -8.96 1.48 -3.65
N LEU A 136 -8.59 1.75 -2.39
CA LEU A 136 -9.59 2.04 -1.35
C LEU A 136 -10.42 3.31 -1.65
N ARG A 137 -9.86 4.29 -2.35
CA ARG A 137 -10.59 5.46 -2.85
C ARG A 137 -11.66 5.06 -3.85
N VAL A 138 -11.29 4.32 -4.90
CA VAL A 138 -12.24 3.77 -5.87
C VAL A 138 -13.32 2.89 -5.19
N LEU A 139 -12.95 2.12 -4.17
CA LEU A 139 -13.91 1.34 -3.38
C LEU A 139 -14.89 2.24 -2.61
N GLN A 140 -14.41 3.33 -2.03
CA GLN A 140 -15.19 4.33 -1.32
C GLN A 140 -16.12 5.07 -2.29
N ASP A 141 -15.63 5.52 -3.44
CA ASP A 141 -16.44 6.21 -4.44
C ASP A 141 -17.61 5.32 -4.91
N ARG A 142 -17.33 4.02 -5.17
CA ARG A 142 -18.36 3.02 -5.52
C ARG A 142 -19.31 2.66 -4.38
N ALA A 143 -18.97 3.01 -3.15
CA ALA A 143 -19.79 2.71 -1.99
C ALA A 143 -20.94 3.72 -1.82
N GLY A 144 -20.89 4.87 -2.51
CA GLY A 144 -21.94 5.89 -2.48
C GLY A 144 -23.30 5.38 -2.96
N THR A 145 -24.35 6.15 -2.66
CA THR A 145 -25.67 6.04 -3.28
C THR A 145 -26.01 7.36 -3.97
N ASP A 146 -27.17 7.43 -4.63
CA ASP A 146 -27.63 8.66 -5.27
C ASP A 146 -27.87 9.78 -4.23
N GLU A 147 -28.11 9.42 -2.97
CA GLU A 147 -28.43 10.35 -1.87
C GLU A 147 -27.25 10.64 -0.93
N VAL A 148 -26.29 9.71 -0.80
CA VAL A 148 -25.23 9.81 0.20
C VAL A 148 -23.87 9.43 -0.39
N ASP A 149 -22.93 10.35 -0.23
CA ASP A 149 -21.55 10.14 -0.65
C ASP A 149 -20.89 8.95 0.04
N GLY A 150 -20.03 8.28 -0.71
CA GLY A 150 -19.34 7.08 -0.25
C GLY A 150 -18.37 7.31 0.91
N ASP A 151 -17.89 8.54 1.09
CA ASP A 151 -16.98 8.90 2.17
C ASP A 151 -17.66 8.92 3.55
N VAL A 152 -18.94 9.31 3.59
CA VAL A 152 -19.82 9.23 4.76
C VAL A 152 -20.17 7.77 5.05
N LEU A 153 -20.55 7.00 4.04
CA LEU A 153 -20.99 5.60 4.21
C LEU A 153 -19.84 4.64 4.51
N LEU A 154 -18.67 4.87 3.91
CA LEU A 154 -17.50 4.01 4.01
C LEU A 154 -16.22 4.84 4.20
N PRO A 155 -15.89 5.25 5.44
CA PRO A 155 -14.61 5.87 5.73
C PRO A 155 -13.44 4.97 5.33
N LEU A 156 -12.38 5.54 4.75
CA LEU A 156 -11.21 4.79 4.27
C LEU A 156 -10.57 3.91 5.35
N THR A 157 -10.54 4.38 6.59
CA THR A 157 -9.98 3.61 7.72
C THR A 157 -10.78 2.35 7.99
N THR A 158 -12.11 2.39 7.80
CA THR A 158 -13.00 1.23 7.91
C THR A 158 -12.75 0.26 6.75
N ALA A 159 -12.69 0.74 5.51
CA ALA A 159 -12.36 -0.09 4.35
C ALA A 159 -10.99 -0.78 4.49
N TRP A 160 -9.97 -0.05 4.94
CA TRP A 160 -8.64 -0.57 5.21
C TRP A 160 -8.66 -1.67 6.29
N ARG A 161 -9.38 -1.44 7.41
CA ARG A 161 -9.51 -2.44 8.48
C ARG A 161 -10.20 -3.72 8.00
N ILE A 162 -11.25 -3.58 7.19
CA ILE A 162 -11.96 -4.74 6.61
C ILE A 162 -11.00 -5.54 5.72
N THR A 163 -10.31 -4.88 4.79
CA THR A 163 -9.41 -5.54 3.83
C THR A 163 -8.20 -6.21 4.49
N ARG A 164 -7.65 -5.62 5.56
CA ARG A 164 -6.54 -6.20 6.35
C ARG A 164 -6.99 -7.26 7.37
N ARG A 165 -8.30 -7.51 7.52
CA ARG A 165 -8.89 -8.34 8.58
C ARG A 165 -8.57 -7.85 10.00
N GLU A 166 -8.29 -6.57 10.15
CA GLU A 166 -7.89 -5.95 11.41
C GLU A 166 -9.08 -5.35 12.17
N GLY A 167 -8.99 -5.36 13.49
CA GLY A 167 -9.98 -4.73 14.36
C GLY A 167 -11.33 -5.46 14.40
N GLN A 168 -12.42 -4.71 14.55
CA GLN A 168 -13.76 -5.29 14.75
C GLN A 168 -14.56 -5.52 13.44
N GLY A 169 -14.06 -5.11 12.27
CA GLY A 169 -14.83 -5.13 11.01
C GLY A 169 -15.82 -3.96 10.93
N PRO A 170 -16.84 -4.02 10.05
CA PRO A 170 -17.85 -2.95 9.96
C PRO A 170 -18.57 -2.77 11.30
N VAL A 171 -18.94 -1.53 11.64
CA VAL A 171 -19.58 -1.23 12.93
C VAL A 171 -21.06 -1.59 12.89
N ASN A 172 -21.75 -1.18 11.82
CA ASN A 172 -23.17 -1.41 11.56
C ASN A 172 -23.38 -2.06 10.18
N TRP A 173 -24.63 -2.41 9.87
CA TRP A 173 -24.97 -3.01 8.59
C TRP A 173 -24.76 -2.03 7.44
N THR A 174 -25.11 -0.75 7.59
CA THR A 174 -24.96 0.28 6.56
C THR A 174 -23.52 0.36 6.02
N GLN A 175 -22.50 0.35 6.89
CA GLN A 175 -21.09 0.32 6.47
C GLN A 175 -20.72 -0.99 5.76
N CYS A 176 -21.29 -2.12 6.19
CA CYS A 176 -21.07 -3.41 5.54
C CYS A 176 -21.67 -3.43 4.14
N GLU A 177 -22.90 -2.93 3.99
CA GLU A 177 -23.59 -2.80 2.72
C GLU A 177 -22.86 -1.83 1.78
N ALA A 178 -22.42 -0.67 2.26
CA ALA A 178 -21.60 0.25 1.50
C ALA A 178 -20.30 -0.40 0.99
N PHE A 179 -19.61 -1.15 1.84
CA PHE A 179 -18.41 -1.92 1.45
C PHE A 179 -18.72 -2.96 0.35
N LEU A 180 -19.82 -3.71 0.48
CA LEU A 180 -20.25 -4.71 -0.49
C LEU A 180 -20.64 -4.07 -1.84
N ARG A 181 -21.32 -2.92 -1.80
CA ARG A 181 -21.64 -2.10 -2.98
C ARG A 181 -20.37 -1.63 -3.68
N GLY A 182 -19.39 -1.15 -2.91
CA GLY A 182 -18.05 -0.81 -3.42
C GLY A 182 -17.36 -1.99 -4.13
N CYS A 183 -17.59 -3.21 -3.65
CA CYS A 183 -17.12 -4.44 -4.29
C CYS A 183 -17.94 -4.87 -5.52
N GLY A 184 -18.94 -4.08 -5.94
CA GLY A 184 -19.82 -4.36 -7.07
C GLY A 184 -20.93 -5.38 -6.77
N ILE A 185 -21.26 -5.63 -5.51
CA ILE A 185 -22.38 -6.52 -5.14
C ILE A 185 -23.68 -5.74 -5.22
N HIS A 186 -24.51 -6.10 -6.19
CA HIS A 186 -25.81 -5.48 -6.41
C HIS A 186 -26.76 -5.66 -5.21
N PRO A 187 -27.61 -4.67 -4.86
CA PRO A 187 -28.53 -4.74 -3.72
C PRO A 187 -29.41 -6.00 -3.68
N ARG A 188 -29.93 -6.44 -4.84
CA ARG A 188 -30.67 -7.70 -4.99
C ARG A 188 -29.93 -8.96 -4.50
N ARG A 189 -28.60 -8.91 -4.37
CA ARG A 189 -27.76 -10.02 -3.88
C ARG A 189 -27.30 -9.85 -2.42
N MET A 190 -27.74 -8.79 -1.73
CA MET A 190 -27.34 -8.50 -0.36
C MET A 190 -28.05 -9.33 0.71
N GLY A 191 -29.22 -9.91 0.42
CA GLY A 191 -29.99 -10.72 1.38
C GLY A 191 -29.15 -11.77 2.13
N PRO A 192 -28.45 -12.67 1.41
CA PRO A 192 -27.58 -13.66 2.05
C PRO A 192 -26.48 -13.06 2.94
N TRP A 193 -25.97 -11.87 2.58
CA TRP A 193 -24.97 -11.15 3.37
C TRP A 193 -25.55 -10.57 4.65
N LEU A 194 -26.77 -10.02 4.59
CA LEU A 194 -27.48 -9.50 5.76
C LEU A 194 -27.78 -10.63 6.74
N ASP A 195 -28.19 -11.79 6.23
CA ASP A 195 -28.47 -12.95 7.08
C ASP A 195 -27.19 -13.46 7.75
N ALA A 196 -26.08 -13.53 7.02
CA ALA A 196 -24.77 -13.89 7.59
C ALA A 196 -24.29 -12.88 8.63
N TRP A 197 -24.49 -11.59 8.38
CA TRP A 197 -24.21 -10.53 9.34
C TRP A 197 -25.01 -10.68 10.63
N LYS A 198 -26.33 -10.87 10.52
CA LYS A 198 -27.22 -11.08 11.67
C LYS A 198 -26.76 -12.30 12.47
N ARG A 199 -26.57 -13.46 11.82
CA ARG A 199 -26.11 -14.70 12.47
C ARG A 199 -24.82 -14.50 13.27
N THR A 200 -23.83 -13.85 12.67
CA THR A 200 -22.51 -13.70 13.31
C THR A 200 -22.47 -12.68 14.44
N ARG A 201 -23.50 -11.83 14.58
CA ARG A 201 -23.61 -10.84 15.66
C ARG A 201 -24.62 -11.21 16.74
N THR A 202 -25.62 -12.04 16.44
CA THR A 202 -26.61 -12.51 17.42
C THR A 202 -26.13 -13.71 18.23
N LEU A 203 -25.14 -14.45 17.74
CA LEU A 203 -24.60 -15.58 18.49
C LEU A 203 -23.99 -15.09 19.83
N PRO A 204 -24.42 -15.64 20.97
CA PRO A 204 -23.83 -15.32 22.27
C PRO A 204 -22.32 -15.58 22.23
N ARG A 205 -21.54 -14.64 22.79
CA ARG A 205 -20.06 -14.71 22.80
C ARG A 205 -19.54 -16.05 23.32
N ALA A 206 -20.26 -16.70 24.24
CA ALA A 206 -19.94 -18.01 24.79
C ALA A 206 -19.88 -19.15 23.75
N LYS A 207 -20.63 -19.04 22.63
CA LYS A 207 -20.64 -20.06 21.55
C LYS A 207 -19.72 -19.74 20.38
N LEU A 208 -19.11 -18.55 20.35
CA LEU A 208 -18.29 -18.08 19.23
C LEU A 208 -16.82 -18.54 19.30
N GLY A 209 -16.42 -19.21 20.39
CA GLY A 209 -15.03 -19.55 20.66
C GLY A 209 -14.16 -18.31 20.92
N PRO A 210 -12.94 -18.48 21.46
CA PRO A 210 -12.01 -17.38 21.58
C PRO A 210 -11.66 -16.86 20.17
N THR A 211 -11.91 -15.57 19.92
CA THR A 211 -11.49 -14.98 18.64
C THR A 211 -9.96 -14.93 18.57
N ALA A 212 -9.39 -14.89 17.36
CA ALA A 212 -7.94 -14.65 17.21
C ALA A 212 -7.47 -13.35 17.90
N ALA A 213 -8.37 -12.39 18.14
CA ALA A 213 -8.11 -11.19 18.94
C ALA A 213 -8.14 -11.45 20.45
N ASP A 214 -8.98 -12.38 20.94
CA ASP A 214 -8.97 -12.83 22.34
C ASP A 214 -7.72 -13.67 22.62
N VAL A 215 -7.33 -14.57 21.71
CA VAL A 215 -6.07 -15.32 21.79
C VAL A 215 -4.88 -14.35 21.77
N ARG A 216 -4.87 -13.35 20.88
CA ARG A 216 -3.82 -12.32 20.86
C ARG A 216 -3.88 -11.39 22.08
N ARG A 217 -5.00 -11.26 22.78
CA ARG A 217 -5.07 -10.48 24.04
C ARG A 217 -4.47 -11.27 25.20
N THR A 218 -4.70 -12.57 25.25
CA THR A 218 -4.13 -13.44 26.29
C THR A 218 -2.66 -13.80 26.02
N THR A 219 -2.21 -13.78 24.75
CA THR A 219 -0.79 -13.99 24.37
C THR A 219 -0.05 -12.70 23.97
N ARG A 220 -0.64 -11.51 24.17
CA ARG A 220 0.10 -10.24 24.03
C ARG A 220 1.08 -10.08 25.20
N VAL A 221 2.23 -10.72 25.06
CA VAL A 221 3.48 -10.00 25.32
C VAL A 221 3.36 -8.71 24.51
N ARG A 222 3.23 -7.58 25.21
CA ARG A 222 3.18 -6.24 24.60
C ARG A 222 4.25 -6.20 23.50
N PRO A 223 3.91 -5.94 22.23
CA PRO A 223 4.95 -5.53 21.29
C PRO A 223 5.53 -4.25 21.87
N VAL A 224 6.77 -4.36 22.36
CA VAL A 224 7.54 -3.22 22.83
C VAL A 224 7.62 -2.27 21.65
N ILE A 225 6.89 -1.16 21.72
CA ILE A 225 7.10 -0.06 20.81
C ILE A 225 8.47 0.45 21.21
N ILE A 226 9.50 0.11 20.44
CA ILE A 226 10.85 0.60 20.67
C ILE A 226 10.77 2.11 20.40
N THR A 227 10.70 2.87 21.48
CA THR A 227 10.81 4.33 21.43
C THR A 227 12.26 4.71 21.13
N SER A 228 12.51 5.98 20.80
CA SER A 228 13.88 6.53 20.68
C SER A 228 14.72 6.20 21.92
N ASP A 229 14.10 6.20 23.10
CA ASP A 229 14.76 5.88 24.37
C ASP A 229 15.07 4.38 24.51
N ASP A 230 14.25 3.51 23.91
CA ASP A 230 14.52 2.06 23.91
C ASP A 230 15.64 1.69 22.93
N ALA A 231 15.79 2.43 21.82
CA ALA A 231 16.94 2.28 20.93
C ALA A 231 18.24 2.74 21.61
N ALA A 232 18.20 3.84 22.36
CA ALA A 232 19.34 4.30 23.17
C ALA A 232 19.68 3.30 24.28
N ARG A 233 18.68 2.74 24.98
CA ARG A 233 18.88 1.69 25.98
C ARG A 233 19.41 0.39 25.39
N LEU A 234 18.97 0.01 24.20
CA LEU A 234 19.50 -1.15 23.49
C LEU A 234 20.96 -0.92 23.09
N ALA A 235 21.29 0.28 22.57
CA ALA A 235 22.66 0.65 22.25
C ALA A 235 23.56 0.64 23.50
N GLU A 236 23.09 1.15 24.63
CA GLU A 236 23.81 1.07 25.91
C GLU A 236 23.92 -0.37 26.44
N GLY A 237 22.90 -1.21 26.25
CA GLY A 237 22.93 -2.61 26.66
C GLY A 237 23.87 -3.49 25.83
N ILE A 238 24.07 -3.15 24.55
CA ILE A 238 24.96 -3.89 23.64
C ILE A 238 26.40 -3.36 23.71
N ARG A 239 26.61 -2.10 24.10
CA ARG A 239 27.93 -1.46 24.25
C ARG A 239 28.96 -2.31 25.03
N PRO A 240 28.68 -2.84 26.24
CA PRO A 240 29.67 -3.63 26.98
C PRO A 240 30.04 -4.95 26.29
N VAL A 241 29.13 -5.52 25.48
CA VAL A 241 29.44 -6.72 24.69
C VAL A 241 30.36 -6.38 23.52
N VAL A 242 30.11 -5.25 22.85
CA VAL A 242 30.98 -4.76 21.76
C VAL A 242 32.36 -4.36 22.30
N GLU A 243 32.41 -3.70 23.46
CA GLU A 243 33.66 -3.33 24.14
C GLU A 243 34.43 -4.56 24.63
N ALA A 244 33.75 -5.57 25.17
CA ALA A 244 34.39 -6.84 25.57
C ALA A 244 34.96 -7.61 24.37
N ILE A 245 34.25 -7.62 23.24
CA ILE A 245 34.75 -8.22 21.99
C ILE A 245 35.94 -7.43 21.42
N ALA A 246 35.91 -6.10 21.54
CA ALA A 246 37.02 -5.25 21.11
C ALA A 246 38.26 -5.40 22.01
N ALA A 247 38.08 -5.58 23.33
CA ALA A 247 39.15 -5.78 24.30
C ALA A 247 39.81 -7.16 24.18
N ASP A 248 39.10 -8.17 23.67
CA ASP A 248 39.59 -9.55 23.55
C ASP A 248 39.80 -9.99 22.09
N ARG A 249 40.36 -9.08 21.29
CA ARG A 249 40.53 -9.21 19.83
C ARG A 249 41.35 -10.43 19.39
N ALA A 250 42.18 -10.98 20.28
CA ALA A 250 43.06 -12.12 20.00
C ALA A 250 42.33 -13.49 20.08
N ARG A 251 41.16 -13.56 20.73
CA ARG A 251 40.42 -14.83 20.93
C ARG A 251 39.29 -15.06 19.94
N TYR A 252 38.87 -14.03 19.21
CA TYR A 252 37.77 -14.12 18.25
C TYR A 252 38.27 -14.08 16.81
N ASP A 253 37.79 -15.03 16.02
CA ASP A 253 37.94 -15.03 14.57
C ASP A 253 37.14 -13.83 14.00
N LEU A 254 37.86 -12.72 13.76
CA LEU A 254 37.30 -11.44 13.30
C LEU A 254 36.51 -11.59 12.00
N THR A 255 36.85 -12.57 11.17
CA THR A 255 36.14 -12.90 9.92
C THR A 255 34.74 -13.46 10.19
N LYS A 256 34.57 -14.32 11.21
CA LYS A 256 33.25 -14.85 11.61
C LYS A 256 32.39 -13.79 12.30
N LEU A 257 33.01 -12.92 13.10
CA LEU A 257 32.31 -11.79 13.72
C LEU A 257 31.80 -10.81 12.64
N ALA A 258 32.67 -10.44 11.69
CA ALA A 258 32.30 -9.57 10.58
C ALA A 258 31.16 -10.15 9.74
N ALA A 259 31.18 -11.46 9.47
CA ALA A 259 30.10 -12.14 8.75
C ALA A 259 28.77 -12.10 9.53
N GLY A 260 28.81 -12.26 10.87
CA GLY A 260 27.62 -12.17 11.71
C GLY A 260 27.02 -10.76 11.74
N VAL A 261 27.87 -9.73 11.86
CA VAL A 261 27.45 -8.32 11.81
C VAL A 261 26.85 -7.97 10.44
N GLN A 262 27.47 -8.45 9.36
CA GLN A 262 26.97 -8.23 8.00
C GLN A 262 25.60 -8.89 7.78
N ALA A 263 25.43 -10.14 8.23
CA ALA A 263 24.15 -10.86 8.11
C ALA A 263 23.02 -10.14 8.87
N PHE A 264 23.33 -9.55 10.04
CA PHE A 264 22.38 -8.74 10.78
C PHE A 264 22.03 -7.42 10.06
N ALA A 265 23.04 -6.73 9.52
CA ALA A 265 22.83 -5.51 8.73
C ALA A 265 21.98 -5.76 7.47
N ASP A 266 22.21 -6.87 6.78
CA ASP A 266 21.44 -7.27 5.60
C ASP A 266 19.98 -7.57 5.94
N ALA A 267 19.74 -8.28 7.05
CA ALA A 267 18.40 -8.55 7.56
C ALA A 267 17.65 -7.25 7.91
N LEU A 268 18.34 -6.30 8.56
CA LEU A 268 17.78 -4.99 8.88
C LEU A 268 17.47 -4.18 7.61
N ALA A 269 18.35 -4.19 6.62
CA ALA A 269 18.14 -3.50 5.34
C ALA A 269 16.96 -4.08 4.54
N ILE A 270 16.76 -5.41 4.57
CA ILE A 270 15.57 -6.05 3.96
C ILE A 270 14.30 -5.59 4.67
N MET A 271 14.31 -5.55 6.00
CA MET A 271 13.17 -5.11 6.80
C MET A 271 12.82 -3.64 6.51
N VAL A 272 13.82 -2.76 6.47
CA VAL A 272 13.67 -1.33 6.13
C VAL A 272 13.09 -1.16 4.73
N ARG A 273 13.67 -1.82 3.71
CA ARG A 273 13.14 -1.75 2.33
C ARG A 273 11.73 -2.29 2.20
N SER A 274 11.34 -3.27 3.02
CA SER A 274 9.96 -3.76 3.08
C SER A 274 9.03 -2.71 3.67
N ALA A 275 9.42 -2.09 4.79
CA ALA A 275 8.65 -1.05 5.47
C ALA A 275 8.48 0.21 4.60
N SER A 276 9.54 0.67 3.91
CA SER A 276 9.47 1.82 3.01
C SER A 276 8.58 1.57 1.78
N ARG A 277 8.65 0.37 1.18
CA ARG A 277 7.77 0.00 0.06
C ARG A 277 6.31 -0.04 0.48
N GLU A 278 6.04 -0.49 1.69
CA GLU A 278 4.69 -0.53 2.24
C GLU A 278 4.18 0.88 2.57
N ALA A 279 5.02 1.75 3.14
CA ALA A 279 4.69 3.16 3.38
C ALA A 279 4.36 3.90 2.08
N HIS A 280 5.16 3.69 1.03
CA HIS A 280 4.95 4.30 -0.29
C HIS A 280 3.67 3.78 -0.97
N ARG A 281 3.36 2.48 -0.86
CA ARG A 281 2.09 1.91 -1.33
C ARG A 281 0.86 2.49 -0.63
N ASN A 282 1.01 2.90 0.62
CA ASN A 282 -0.07 3.42 1.45
C ASN A 282 -0.16 4.95 1.43
N GLY A 283 0.72 5.65 0.71
CA GLY A 283 0.75 7.12 0.69
C GLY A 283 1.12 7.75 2.03
N THR A 284 1.81 7.00 2.90
CA THR A 284 2.26 7.46 4.22
C THR A 284 3.77 7.72 4.20
N THR A 285 4.24 8.76 4.89
CA THR A 285 5.68 9.00 5.09
C THR A 285 6.31 7.86 5.90
N PRO A 286 7.50 7.34 5.54
CA PRO A 286 8.19 6.35 6.36
C PRO A 286 8.45 6.88 7.79
N PRO A 287 8.38 6.04 8.84
CA PRO A 287 8.75 6.43 10.19
C PRO A 287 10.15 7.05 10.28
N ASP A 288 10.33 8.11 11.08
CA ASP A 288 11.58 8.88 11.17
C ASP A 288 12.82 8.03 11.54
N TRP A 289 12.65 6.95 12.31
CA TRP A 289 13.76 6.04 12.64
C TRP A 289 14.32 5.29 11.42
N ILE A 290 13.52 5.12 10.35
CA ILE A 290 13.97 4.51 9.10
C ILE A 290 14.92 5.45 8.34
N ALA A 291 14.75 6.77 8.46
CA ALA A 291 15.67 7.74 7.86
C ALA A 291 17.04 7.72 8.56
N ALA A 292 17.06 7.51 9.88
CA ALA A 292 18.29 7.41 10.66
C ALA A 292 19.12 6.15 10.33
N THR A 293 18.48 5.00 10.05
CA THR A 293 19.20 3.74 9.75
C THR A 293 19.89 3.75 8.38
N ASN A 294 19.32 4.45 7.38
CA ASN A 294 19.94 4.58 6.06
C ASN A 294 21.25 5.40 6.07
N LEU A 295 21.47 6.23 7.09
CA LEU A 295 22.73 6.96 7.29
C LEU A 295 23.85 6.05 7.83
N ILE A 296 23.50 5.00 8.57
CA ILE A 296 24.47 4.08 9.21
C ILE A 296 24.96 3.03 8.20
N THR A 297 24.09 2.53 7.32
CA THR A 297 24.42 1.47 6.36
C THR A 297 25.18 1.93 5.12
N HIS A 298 25.22 3.24 4.84
CA HIS A 298 25.95 3.79 3.69
C HIS A 298 27.29 4.44 4.02
N GLY A 299 27.74 4.39 5.29
CA GLY A 299 28.92 5.12 5.76
C GLY A 299 30.13 4.30 6.24
N ILE A 300 30.06 2.96 6.27
CA ILE A 300 31.14 2.15 6.86
C ILE A 300 31.67 1.15 5.83
N ASP A 301 32.82 1.46 5.24
CA ASP A 301 33.70 0.48 4.61
C ASP A 301 34.70 -0.02 5.67
N PRO A 302 34.57 -1.28 6.16
CA PRO A 302 35.41 -1.79 7.24
C PRO A 302 36.88 -2.02 6.84
N ALA A 303 37.24 -1.89 5.56
CA ALA A 303 38.61 -2.10 5.09
C ALA A 303 39.52 -0.86 5.22
N ARG A 304 38.97 0.32 5.52
CA ARG A 304 39.73 1.57 5.69
C ARG A 304 39.00 2.52 6.63
N SER A 305 39.39 2.62 7.89
CA SER A 305 39.32 3.88 8.67
C SER A 305 39.82 3.75 10.10
N GLU A 306 40.87 4.50 10.45
CA GLU A 306 41.01 5.13 11.76
C GLU A 306 40.38 6.53 11.64
N ALA A 307 39.09 6.65 11.94
CA ALA A 307 38.39 7.94 11.92
C ALA A 307 38.15 8.39 13.36
N VAL A 308 38.73 9.55 13.73
CA VAL A 308 38.45 10.21 15.01
C VAL A 308 37.20 11.08 14.83
N VAL A 309 36.17 10.79 15.62
CA VAL A 309 34.92 11.56 15.64
C VAL A 309 34.93 12.45 16.88
N THR A 310 34.94 13.76 16.67
CA THR A 310 34.81 14.76 17.75
C THR A 310 33.50 15.52 17.59
N PRO A 311 32.53 15.35 18.51
CA PRO A 311 31.32 16.16 18.51
C PRO A 311 31.63 17.57 19.05
N HIS A 312 31.22 18.60 18.31
CA HIS A 312 31.19 19.97 18.80
C HIS A 312 29.75 20.39 19.09
N ALA A 313 29.50 20.79 20.33
CA ALA A 313 28.26 21.45 20.72
C ALA A 313 28.39 22.95 20.44
N THR A 314 27.56 23.47 19.54
CA THR A 314 27.29 24.91 19.42
C THR A 314 25.85 25.17 19.79
N ASP A 315 25.63 26.26 20.52
CA ASP A 315 24.35 26.60 21.11
C ASP A 315 23.21 26.70 20.09
N ALA A 316 22.06 26.20 20.55
CA ALA A 316 20.71 26.29 20.00
C ALA A 316 20.58 26.14 18.47
N LEU A 317 20.50 24.86 18.01
CA LEU A 317 19.64 24.34 16.91
C LEU A 317 20.30 23.39 15.88
N GLY A 318 21.50 22.86 16.12
CA GLY A 318 22.07 21.79 15.25
C GLY A 318 23.26 21.05 15.85
N ILE A 319 23.47 19.81 15.39
CA ILE A 319 24.70 19.04 15.63
C ILE A 319 25.45 18.99 14.29
N ASP A 320 26.70 19.47 14.29
CA ASP A 320 27.60 19.34 13.14
C ASP A 320 28.52 18.14 13.38
N LEU A 321 28.44 17.14 12.49
CA LEU A 321 29.34 16.00 12.48
C LEU A 321 30.49 16.30 11.51
N ILE A 322 31.70 16.47 12.04
CA ILE A 322 32.88 16.70 11.22
C ILE A 322 33.67 15.40 11.15
N THR A 323 33.83 14.88 9.94
CA THR A 323 34.67 13.72 9.65
C THR A 323 35.94 14.20 8.97
N ARG A 324 37.10 13.77 9.47
CA ARG A 324 38.40 14.03 8.85
C ARG A 324 38.92 12.75 8.23
N THR A 325 39.29 12.82 6.96
CA THR A 325 39.95 11.73 6.25
C THR A 325 41.47 11.82 6.44
N PRO A 326 42.22 10.70 6.30
CA PRO A 326 43.68 10.67 6.54
C PRO A 326 44.51 11.61 5.64
N ASP A 327 43.94 12.04 4.51
CA ASP A 327 44.52 13.02 3.59
C ASP A 327 44.28 14.49 4.02
N GLY A 328 43.75 14.71 5.23
CA GLY A 328 43.57 16.03 5.83
C GLY A 328 42.32 16.78 5.37
N ARG A 329 41.46 16.17 4.55
CA ARG A 329 40.17 16.77 4.16
C ARG A 329 39.13 16.58 5.25
N ALA A 330 38.35 17.61 5.51
CA ALA A 330 37.26 17.59 6.47
C ALA A 330 35.92 17.72 5.73
N THR A 331 34.99 16.82 6.01
CA THR A 331 33.59 16.91 5.58
C THR A 331 32.71 17.18 6.79
N ALA A 332 32.02 18.32 6.77
CA ALA A 332 31.06 18.70 7.81
C ALA A 332 29.64 18.38 7.33
N LEU A 333 28.94 17.55 8.10
CA LEU A 333 27.53 17.20 7.90
C LEU A 333 26.70 17.85 8.99
N GLN A 334 25.91 18.84 8.59
CA GLN A 334 25.02 19.57 9.48
C GLN A 334 23.64 18.89 9.52
N VAL A 335 23.23 18.43 10.69
CA VAL A 335 21.91 17.84 10.90
C VAL A 335 20.99 18.85 11.58
N LYS A 336 20.03 19.40 10.81
CA LYS A 336 18.99 20.30 11.34
C LYS A 336 17.71 19.53 11.66
N SER A 337 17.21 19.65 12.89
CA SER A 337 15.88 19.13 13.25
C SER A 337 14.80 20.14 12.82
N HIS A 338 13.93 19.76 11.88
CA HIS A 338 12.74 20.52 11.57
C HIS A 338 11.62 20.18 12.58
N ARG A 339 11.63 20.83 13.75
CA ARG A 339 10.53 20.74 14.73
C ARG A 339 9.59 21.94 14.76
N GLN A 340 9.70 22.88 13.83
CA GLN A 340 8.76 23.99 13.74
C GLN A 340 8.16 24.11 12.33
N ARG A 341 6.84 23.89 12.28
CA ARG A 341 5.98 24.36 11.20
C ARG A 341 5.99 25.88 11.26
N PRO A 342 6.18 26.62 10.15
CA PRO A 342 5.96 28.05 10.15
C PRO A 342 4.51 28.31 10.62
N GLY A 343 4.35 29.17 11.64
CA GLY A 343 3.04 29.65 12.05
C GLY A 343 2.33 30.32 10.87
N LEU A 344 1.00 30.31 10.91
CA LEU A 344 0.15 31.02 9.94
C LEU A 344 0.63 32.47 9.83
N PRO A 345 0.82 33.03 8.62
CA PRO A 345 1.07 34.47 8.49
C PRO A 345 -0.11 35.25 9.10
N PRO A 346 0.14 36.40 9.75
CA PRO A 346 -0.93 37.24 10.27
C PRO A 346 -1.86 37.66 9.13
N ALA A 347 -3.17 37.68 9.42
CA ALA A 347 -4.17 38.11 8.47
C ALA A 347 -3.88 39.55 8.01
N LEU A 348 -3.80 39.74 6.69
CA LEU A 348 -3.79 41.06 6.08
C LEU A 348 -5.16 41.70 6.33
N SER A 349 -5.23 42.62 7.29
CA SER A 349 -6.35 43.58 7.38
C SER A 349 -6.34 44.48 6.15
N GLY A 350 -7.43 44.49 5.38
CA GLY A 350 -7.72 45.61 4.46
C GLY A 350 -8.03 45.31 3.00
N ALA A 351 -8.42 44.10 2.61
CA ALA A 351 -8.98 43.88 1.26
C ALA A 351 -10.50 44.11 1.27
N ARG A 352 -10.92 45.29 0.79
CA ARG A 352 -12.32 45.66 0.56
C ARG A 352 -12.88 44.76 -0.55
N ALA A 353 -13.97 44.05 -0.26
CA ALA A 353 -14.69 43.28 -1.28
C ALA A 353 -15.19 44.22 -2.40
N PRO A 354 -15.10 43.83 -3.68
CA PRO A 354 -15.72 44.59 -4.76
C PRO A 354 -17.25 44.53 -4.64
N ASP A 355 -17.89 45.68 -4.80
CA ASP A 355 -19.35 45.80 -4.79
C ASP A 355 -19.99 44.95 -5.91
N PRO A 356 -21.15 44.34 -5.65
CA PRO A 356 -21.89 43.58 -6.65
C PRO A 356 -22.37 44.49 -7.77
N SER A 357 -22.18 44.05 -9.02
CA SER A 357 -22.67 44.76 -10.21
C SER A 357 -24.21 44.86 -10.20
N PRO A 358 -24.78 46.00 -10.64
CA PRO A 358 -26.23 46.16 -10.73
C PRO A 358 -26.82 45.24 -11.82
N PRO A 359 -28.08 44.81 -11.64
CA PRO A 359 -28.75 43.93 -12.61
C PRO A 359 -28.97 44.64 -13.94
N ALA A 360 -28.68 43.92 -15.03
CA ALA A 360 -28.92 44.36 -16.38
C ALA A 360 -30.43 44.53 -16.63
N THR A 361 -30.83 45.74 -17.02
CA THR A 361 -32.17 46.05 -17.52
C THR A 361 -32.38 45.35 -18.86
N VAL A 362 -33.37 44.47 -18.93
CA VAL A 362 -33.83 43.87 -20.19
C VAL A 362 -34.68 44.90 -20.93
N ALA A 363 -34.34 45.17 -22.18
CA ALA A 363 -35.13 45.95 -23.14
C ALA A 363 -35.79 45.02 -24.16
#